data_AF-M0NFP3-F1
#
_entry.id   AF-M0NFP3-F1
#
_cell.length_a   1.000
_cell.length_b   1.000
_cell.length_c   1.000
_cell.angle_alpha   90.00
_cell.angle_beta   90.00
_cell.angle_gamma   90.00
#
_symmetry.space_group_name_H-M   'P 1'
#
loop_
_entity.id
_entity.type
_entity.pdbx_description
1 polymer ?
#
loop_
_entity_poly.entity_id
_entity_poly.type
_entity_poly.pdbx_seq_one_letter_code
_entity_poly.pdbx_strand_id
1 'polypeptide(L)'
;MAPNTATLDGNDESDEIDMDALDGDERRAVRARSESMVVVPQTDADGECIGMYDVHSQSGSHYIVVLDNERGCDCPDTQFNHAENCKHRRRVAMQITETDCPAPGQQIGDYGATLEEVRKQLERERKRILDELESLNGMMDGFED
;
A
#
# COMPACT_ATOMS: atom_id res chain seq x y z
N MET A 1 -8.53 -43.71 -22.76
CA MET A 1 -8.50 -42.29 -22.32
C MET A 1 -7.86 -42.26 -20.95
N ALA A 2 -6.58 -41.90 -20.91
CA ALA A 2 -5.86 -41.63 -19.67
C ALA A 2 -5.91 -40.11 -19.40
N PRO A 3 -5.95 -39.66 -18.14
CA PRO A 3 -5.87 -38.23 -17.83
C PRO A 3 -4.42 -37.75 -18.00
N ASN A 4 -4.23 -36.70 -18.81
CA ASN A 4 -2.96 -35.98 -18.84
C ASN A 4 -2.83 -35.15 -17.57
N THR A 5 -1.88 -35.52 -16.73
CA THR A 5 -1.33 -34.69 -15.65
C THR A 5 -0.62 -33.50 -16.29
N ALA A 6 -1.22 -32.32 -16.19
CA ALA A 6 -0.52 -31.07 -16.48
C ALA A 6 0.53 -30.84 -15.41
N THR A 7 1.80 -31.04 -15.78
CA THR A 7 2.94 -30.50 -15.05
C THR A 7 2.84 -28.98 -15.12
N LEU A 8 2.69 -28.34 -13.97
CA LEU A 8 2.95 -26.91 -13.81
C LEU A 8 4.47 -26.76 -13.93
N ASP A 9 4.95 -26.48 -15.15
CA ASP A 9 6.31 -26.00 -15.35
C ASP A 9 6.37 -24.60 -14.73
N GLY A 10 6.92 -24.55 -13.52
CA GLY A 10 7.28 -23.32 -12.83
C GLY A 10 8.41 -22.64 -13.58
N ASN A 11 8.04 -21.80 -14.54
CA ASN A 11 8.93 -20.77 -15.06
C ASN A 11 8.60 -19.47 -14.31
N ASP A 12 8.98 -19.44 -13.04
CA ASP A 12 9.10 -18.22 -12.24
C ASP A 12 10.41 -17.56 -12.70
N GLU A 13 10.43 -17.08 -13.95
CA GLU A 13 11.39 -16.07 -14.40
C GLU A 13 10.98 -14.79 -13.69
N SER A 14 11.43 -14.63 -12.44
CA SER A 14 11.62 -13.31 -11.88
C SER A 14 12.69 -12.66 -12.75
N ASP A 15 12.28 -11.99 -13.82
CA ASP A 15 13.08 -10.97 -14.49
C ASP A 15 13.50 -9.98 -13.39
N GLU A 16 14.66 -10.21 -12.78
CA GLU A 16 15.29 -9.25 -11.90
C GLU A 16 15.55 -8.02 -12.76
N ILE A 17 14.66 -7.03 -12.66
CA ILE A 17 14.79 -5.78 -13.38
C ILE A 17 16.13 -5.17 -12.95
N ASP A 18 17.08 -5.09 -13.89
CA ASP A 18 18.36 -4.42 -13.66
C ASP A 18 18.10 -2.93 -13.42
N MET A 19 18.03 -2.56 -12.14
CA MET A 19 17.72 -1.20 -11.71
C MET A 19 18.79 -0.19 -12.15
N ASP A 20 20.01 -0.64 -12.43
CA ASP A 20 21.11 0.22 -12.87
C ASP A 20 21.04 0.53 -14.37
N ALA A 21 20.38 -0.33 -15.15
CA ALA A 21 20.09 -0.11 -16.57
C ALA A 21 18.91 0.84 -16.83
N LEU A 22 18.03 1.03 -15.83
CA LEU A 22 16.88 1.93 -15.93
C LEU A 22 17.27 3.40 -15.81
N ASP A 23 16.49 4.28 -16.45
CA ASP A 23 16.61 5.71 -16.20
C ASP A 23 16.02 6.12 -14.83
N GLY A 24 16.15 7.42 -14.48
CA GLY A 24 15.68 7.92 -13.19
C GLY A 24 14.16 7.83 -12.98
N ASP A 25 13.38 7.96 -14.06
CA ASP A 25 11.92 7.96 -14.03
C ASP A 25 11.39 6.52 -13.99
N GLU A 26 11.99 5.62 -14.76
CA GLU A 26 11.72 4.18 -14.76
C GLU A 26 11.99 3.58 -13.38
N ARG A 27 13.15 3.87 -12.76
CA ARG A 27 13.43 3.44 -11.37
C ARG A 27 12.37 3.91 -10.39
N ARG A 28 11.91 5.16 -10.53
CA ARG A 28 10.87 5.73 -9.65
C ARG A 28 9.52 5.06 -9.89
N ALA A 29 9.19 4.66 -11.12
CA ALA A 29 8.01 3.87 -11.43
C ALA A 29 8.09 2.45 -10.85
N VAL A 30 9.25 1.78 -10.95
CA VAL A 30 9.45 0.45 -10.34
C VAL A 30 9.27 0.52 -8.82
N ARG A 31 9.96 1.45 -8.14
CA ARG A 31 9.79 1.64 -6.69
C ARG A 31 8.37 2.02 -6.30
N ALA A 32 7.72 2.85 -7.12
CA ALA A 32 6.33 3.20 -6.90
C ALA A 32 5.42 1.98 -6.92
N ARG A 33 5.76 0.89 -7.62
CA ARG A 33 5.01 -0.38 -7.63
C ARG A 33 5.47 -1.39 -6.58
N SER A 34 6.79 -1.51 -6.38
CA SER A 34 7.36 -2.60 -5.58
C SER A 34 7.48 -2.29 -4.09
N GLU A 35 7.62 -1.03 -3.68
CA GLU A 35 7.71 -0.69 -2.26
C GLU A 35 6.32 -0.76 -1.61
N SER A 36 6.25 -1.23 -0.36
CA SER A 36 5.01 -1.20 0.41
C SER A 36 4.67 0.25 0.75
N MET A 37 3.55 0.76 0.24
CA MET A 37 3.06 2.11 0.52
C MET A 37 1.57 2.06 0.76
N VAL A 38 1.12 2.75 1.80
CA VAL A 38 -0.31 2.93 2.10
C VAL A 38 -0.71 4.34 1.68
N VAL A 39 -1.77 4.45 0.88
CA VAL A 39 -2.35 5.73 0.46
C VAL A 39 -3.70 5.88 1.16
N VAL A 40 -3.89 6.99 1.86
CA VAL A 40 -5.14 7.34 2.54
C VAL A 40 -5.65 8.67 1.98
N PRO A 41 -6.83 8.70 1.33
CA PRO A 41 -7.42 9.95 0.85
C PRO A 41 -7.90 10.80 2.03
N GLN A 42 -7.63 12.11 1.97
CA GLN A 42 -8.26 13.07 2.86
C GLN A 42 -9.61 13.48 2.31
N THR A 43 -10.58 13.65 3.20
CA THR A 43 -11.96 13.99 2.88
C THR A 43 -12.40 15.22 3.66
N ASP A 44 -13.40 15.91 3.12
CA ASP A 44 -14.13 16.93 3.87
C ASP A 44 -15.13 16.31 4.85
N ALA A 45 -15.94 17.15 5.50
CA ALA A 45 -16.94 16.71 6.47
C ALA A 45 -18.07 15.87 5.83
N ASP A 46 -18.29 16.00 4.53
CA ASP A 46 -19.34 15.29 3.78
C ASP A 46 -18.80 14.00 3.12
N GLY A 47 -17.51 13.67 3.34
CA GLY A 47 -16.87 12.45 2.84
C GLY A 47 -16.34 12.57 1.40
N GLU A 48 -16.32 13.77 0.82
CA GLU A 48 -15.77 13.99 -0.51
C GLU A 48 -14.25 14.14 -0.45
N CYS A 49 -13.52 13.45 -1.34
CA CYS A 49 -12.06 13.54 -1.39
C CYS A 49 -11.63 14.92 -1.88
N ILE A 50 -10.85 15.63 -1.06
CA ILE A 50 -10.40 17.00 -1.34
C ILE A 50 -9.14 17.07 -2.21
N GLY A 51 -8.68 15.94 -2.75
CA GLY A 51 -7.48 15.85 -3.59
C GLY A 51 -6.14 15.90 -2.84
N MET A 52 -6.18 15.70 -1.52
CA MET A 52 -5.01 15.48 -0.67
C MET A 52 -4.96 14.02 -0.21
N TYR A 53 -3.77 13.45 -0.14
CA TYR A 53 -3.54 12.05 0.18
C TYR A 53 -2.37 11.91 1.15
N ASP A 54 -2.59 11.18 2.24
CA ASP A 54 -1.54 10.76 3.16
C ASP A 54 -0.89 9.48 2.62
N VAL A 55 0.43 9.52 2.46
CA VAL A 55 1.22 8.38 1.97
C VAL A 55 2.17 7.92 3.06
N HIS A 56 1.96 6.71 3.56
CA HIS A 56 2.88 6.05 4.48
C HIS A 56 3.82 5.15 3.68
N SER A 57 5.12 5.45 3.73
CA SER A 57 6.14 4.72 2.98
C SER A 57 6.62 3.46 3.71
N GLN A 58 7.29 2.58 2.97
CA GLN A 58 7.94 1.39 3.53
C GLN A 58 8.97 1.72 4.61
N SER A 59 9.62 2.88 4.54
CA SER A 59 10.57 3.37 5.55
C SER A 59 9.90 3.89 6.82
N GLY A 60 8.57 3.84 6.91
CA GLY A 60 7.78 4.41 8.01
C GLY A 60 7.65 5.94 7.95
N SER A 61 8.05 6.57 6.84
CA SER A 61 7.89 8.01 6.64
C SER A 61 6.48 8.32 6.17
N HIS A 62 6.00 9.53 6.48
CA HIS A 62 4.69 10.02 6.08
C HIS A 62 4.86 11.26 5.21
N TYR A 63 4.09 11.33 4.14
CA TYR A 63 4.14 12.40 3.15
C TYR A 63 2.72 12.77 2.72
N ILE A 64 2.48 14.06 2.51
CA ILE A 64 1.23 14.59 1.95
C ILE A 64 1.42 14.79 0.45
N VAL A 65 0.47 14.28 -0.34
CA VAL A 65 0.40 14.45 -1.79
C VAL A 65 -0.87 15.21 -2.16
N VAL A 66 -0.69 16.29 -2.89
CA VAL A 66 -1.72 17.16 -3.45
C VAL A 66 -1.65 17.04 -4.97
N LEU A 67 -2.69 16.55 -5.63
CA LEU A 67 -2.60 16.22 -7.06
C LEU A 67 -2.64 17.45 -7.97
N ASP A 68 -3.32 18.51 -7.57
CA ASP A 68 -3.53 19.75 -8.34
C ASP A 68 -2.31 20.68 -8.41
N ASN A 69 -1.21 20.33 -7.74
CA ASN A 69 0.01 21.14 -7.65
C ASN A 69 1.24 20.37 -8.18
N GLU A 70 2.05 20.99 -9.05
CA GLU A 70 3.28 20.40 -9.62
C GLU A 70 4.31 20.00 -8.53
N ARG A 71 4.41 20.77 -7.43
CA ARG A 71 5.19 20.42 -6.23
C ARG A 71 4.32 19.85 -5.13
N GLY A 72 3.24 19.19 -5.51
CA GLY A 72 2.21 18.76 -4.58
C GLY A 72 2.61 17.65 -3.62
N CYS A 73 3.83 17.10 -3.67
CA CYS A 73 4.31 16.18 -2.64
C CYS A 73 5.35 16.86 -1.74
N ASP A 74 5.20 16.70 -0.42
CA ASP A 74 6.11 17.26 0.59
C ASP A 74 7.39 16.42 0.83
N CYS A 75 7.57 15.34 0.07
CA CYS A 75 8.75 14.50 0.20
C CYS A 75 10.02 15.24 -0.26
N PRO A 76 11.21 14.89 0.27
CA PRO A 76 12.45 15.56 -0.09
C PRO A 76 12.78 15.47 -1.59
N ASP A 77 12.26 14.46 -2.29
CA ASP A 77 12.45 14.28 -3.73
C ASP A 77 11.94 15.48 -4.55
N THR A 78 10.88 16.16 -4.09
CA THR A 78 10.36 17.36 -4.78
C THR A 78 11.22 18.60 -4.59
N GLN A 79 12.14 18.59 -3.62
CA GLN A 79 13.09 19.68 -3.39
C GLN A 79 14.34 19.52 -4.26
N PHE A 80 14.79 18.27 -4.49
CA PHE A 80 16.06 17.98 -5.14
C PHE A 80 15.94 17.49 -6.60
N ASN A 81 14.76 17.04 -7.05
CA ASN A 81 14.54 16.43 -8.37
C ASN A 81 13.29 16.99 -9.08
N HIS A 82 12.90 16.37 -10.21
CA HIS A 82 11.65 16.65 -10.95
C HIS A 82 10.42 16.31 -10.09
N ALA A 83 9.90 17.33 -9.39
CA ALA A 83 8.86 17.21 -8.38
C ALA A 83 7.56 16.53 -8.85
N GLU A 84 7.22 16.66 -10.14
CA GLU A 84 6.04 16.06 -10.76
C GLU A 84 6.10 14.53 -10.81
N ASN A 85 7.30 13.95 -10.70
CA ASN A 85 7.61 12.56 -10.95
C ASN A 85 8.21 11.85 -9.72
N CYS A 86 7.83 12.22 -8.49
CA CYS A 86 8.25 11.44 -7.33
C CYS A 86 7.47 10.10 -7.24
N LYS A 87 8.02 9.11 -6.55
CA LYS A 87 7.36 7.79 -6.41
C LYS A 87 6.01 7.87 -5.69
N HIS A 88 5.83 8.82 -4.78
CA HIS A 88 4.59 8.97 -4.00
C HIS A 88 3.43 9.45 -4.88
N ARG A 89 3.64 10.47 -5.72
CA ARG A 89 2.64 10.92 -6.71
C ARG A 89 2.25 9.79 -7.65
N ARG A 90 3.23 9.01 -8.14
CA ARG A 90 2.96 7.82 -8.97
C ARG A 90 2.13 6.78 -8.24
N ARG A 91 2.46 6.48 -6.98
CA ARG A 91 1.68 5.54 -6.17
C ARG A 91 0.24 6.01 -5.96
N VAL A 92 0.01 7.30 -5.67
CA VAL A 92 -1.35 7.85 -5.54
C VAL A 92 -2.12 7.70 -6.86
N ALA A 93 -1.51 8.07 -7.98
CA ALA A 93 -2.13 7.92 -9.29
C ALA A 93 -2.48 6.44 -9.58
N MET A 94 -1.55 5.52 -9.32
CA MET A 94 -1.79 4.07 -9.45
C MET A 94 -2.94 3.61 -8.56
N GLN A 95 -2.98 4.02 -7.30
CA GLN A 95 -4.02 3.61 -6.36
C GLN A 95 -5.42 4.08 -6.83
N ILE A 96 -5.52 5.31 -7.34
CA ILE A 96 -6.77 5.86 -7.91
C ILE A 96 -7.19 5.09 -9.18
N THR A 97 -6.23 4.69 -10.02
CA THR A 97 -6.55 4.00 -11.30
C THR A 97 -6.76 2.50 -11.17
N GLU A 98 -6.10 1.85 -10.21
CA GLU A 98 -6.02 0.39 -10.08
C GLU A 98 -6.88 -0.15 -8.93
N THR A 99 -7.38 0.70 -8.03
CA THR A 99 -8.23 0.32 -6.89
C THR A 99 -9.37 1.31 -6.70
N ASP A 100 -10.28 1.05 -5.75
CA ASP A 100 -11.40 1.95 -5.43
C ASP A 100 -11.01 3.20 -4.63
N CYS A 101 -9.72 3.60 -4.63
CA CYS A 101 -9.30 4.82 -3.94
C CYS A 101 -9.93 6.05 -4.61
N PRO A 102 -10.64 6.91 -3.85
CA PRO A 102 -11.36 8.03 -4.42
C PRO A 102 -10.44 9.06 -5.06
N ALA A 103 -10.75 9.45 -6.29
CA ALA A 103 -10.17 10.59 -6.97
C ALA A 103 -10.68 11.92 -6.35
N PRO A 104 -10.03 13.07 -6.62
CA PRO A 104 -10.53 14.36 -6.14
C PRO A 104 -11.98 14.60 -6.60
N GLY A 105 -12.83 15.06 -5.67
CA GLY A 105 -14.27 15.26 -5.89
C GLY A 105 -15.12 13.99 -5.87
N GLN A 106 -14.52 12.81 -5.60
CA GLN A 106 -15.28 11.58 -5.42
C GLN A 106 -15.60 11.32 -3.96
N GLN A 107 -16.76 10.73 -3.73
CA GLN A 107 -17.21 10.31 -2.41
C GLN A 107 -16.42 9.09 -1.93
N ILE A 108 -16.05 9.08 -0.65
CA ILE A 108 -15.31 7.97 -0.04
C ILE A 108 -16.13 6.68 0.02
N GLY A 109 -17.46 6.77 0.00
CA GLY A 109 -18.42 5.68 -0.22
C GLY A 109 -17.91 4.26 0.12
N ASP A 110 -17.81 3.42 -0.92
CA ASP A 110 -17.42 2.01 -0.80
C ASP A 110 -15.98 1.82 -0.31
N TYR A 111 -15.07 2.76 -0.62
CA TYR A 111 -13.71 2.74 -0.09
C TYR A 111 -13.68 2.87 1.43
N GLY A 112 -14.49 3.76 2.00
CA GLY A 112 -14.62 3.90 3.46
C GLY A 112 -15.24 2.66 4.11
N ALA A 113 -16.23 2.06 3.46
CA ALA A 113 -16.87 0.83 3.93
C ALA A 113 -15.90 -0.36 3.95
N THR A 114 -15.11 -0.55 2.88
CA THR A 114 -14.11 -1.63 2.82
C THR A 114 -13.02 -1.45 3.88
N LEU A 115 -12.54 -0.22 4.12
CA LEU A 115 -11.56 0.04 5.18
C LEU A 115 -12.08 -0.30 6.58
N GLU A 116 -13.35 0.01 6.86
CA GLU A 116 -13.98 -0.32 8.13
C GLU A 116 -14.14 -1.83 8.33
N GLU A 117 -14.45 -2.56 7.26
CA GLU A 117 -14.51 -4.03 7.26
C GLU A 117 -13.13 -4.66 7.49
N VAL A 118 -12.12 -4.17 6.77
CA VAL A 118 -10.73 -4.61 6.93
C VAL A 118 -10.23 -4.32 8.35
N ARG A 119 -10.52 -3.13 8.91
CA ARG A 119 -10.20 -2.79 10.29
C ARG A 119 -10.80 -3.80 11.28
N LYS A 120 -12.09 -4.09 11.14
CA LYS A 120 -12.77 -5.09 11.97
C LYS A 120 -12.19 -6.49 11.81
N GLN A 121 -11.70 -6.85 10.63
CA GLN A 121 -11.01 -8.13 10.43
C GLN A 121 -9.67 -8.16 11.18
N LEU A 122 -8.84 -7.13 11.03
CA LEU A 122 -7.56 -7.01 11.72
C LEU A 122 -7.74 -7.04 13.24
N GLU A 123 -8.77 -6.38 13.78
CA GLU A 123 -9.09 -6.43 15.21
C GLU A 123 -9.46 -7.84 15.69
N ARG A 124 -10.22 -8.59 14.89
CA ARG A 124 -10.57 -9.99 15.19
C ARG A 124 -9.34 -10.90 15.14
N GLU A 125 -8.49 -10.74 14.14
CA GLU A 125 -7.25 -11.52 14.00
C GLU A 125 -6.27 -11.20 15.14
N ARG A 126 -6.09 -9.92 15.46
CA ARG A 126 -5.29 -9.49 16.62
C ARG A 126 -5.77 -10.15 17.89
N LYS A 127 -7.08 -10.13 18.15
CA LYS A 127 -7.65 -10.75 19.34
C LYS A 127 -7.36 -12.26 19.38
N ARG A 128 -7.58 -12.95 18.26
CA ARG A 128 -7.30 -14.39 18.15
C ARG A 128 -5.85 -14.73 18.50
N ILE A 129 -4.90 -13.95 17.95
CA ILE A 129 -3.47 -14.13 18.22
C ILE A 129 -3.17 -13.92 19.71
N LEU A 130 -3.75 -12.89 20.33
CA LEU A 130 -3.56 -12.63 21.77
C LEU A 130 -4.11 -13.75 22.64
N ASP A 131 -5.31 -14.26 22.33
CA ASP A 131 -5.93 -15.38 23.06
C ASP A 131 -5.06 -16.66 22.94
N GLU A 132 -4.48 -16.91 21.76
CA GLU A 132 -3.57 -18.04 21.52
C GLU A 132 -2.24 -17.91 22.28
N LEU A 133 -1.67 -16.70 22.32
CA LEU A 133 -0.47 -16.41 23.11
C LEU A 133 -0.71 -16.61 24.62
N GLU A 134 -1.86 -16.20 25.14
CA GLU A 134 -2.23 -16.42 26.55
C GLU A 134 -2.34 -17.92 26.86
N SER A 135 -2.99 -18.69 25.97
CA SER A 135 -3.07 -20.13 26.10
C SER A 135 -1.70 -20.80 26.08
N LEU A 136 -0.79 -20.37 25.20
CA LEU A 136 0.57 -20.90 25.12
C LEU A 136 1.37 -20.59 26.39
N ASN A 137 1.27 -19.36 26.92
CA ASN A 137 1.96 -18.98 28.14
C ASN A 137 1.48 -19.82 29.34
N GLY A 138 0.17 -20.01 29.47
CA GLY A 138 -0.40 -20.86 30.53
C GLY A 138 0.02 -22.33 30.42
N MET A 139 0.26 -22.85 29.20
CA MET A 139 0.84 -24.18 29.03
C MET A 139 2.30 -24.24 29.46
N MET A 140 3.11 -23.20 29.16
CA MET A 140 4.52 -23.13 29.57
C MET A 140 4.70 -23.02 31.08
N ASP A 141 3.86 -22.22 31.76
CA ASP A 141 3.89 -22.07 33.23
C ASP A 141 3.58 -23.40 33.96
N GLY A 142 2.88 -24.33 33.30
CA GLY A 142 2.58 -25.67 33.86
C GLY A 142 3.69 -26.71 33.72
N PHE A 143 4.81 -26.38 33.06
CA PHE A 143 5.98 -27.28 32.91
C PHE A 143 7.14 -26.95 33.86
N GLU A 144 7.02 -25.90 34.68
CA GLU A 144 8.07 -25.47 35.63
C GLU A 144 7.94 -26.08 37.05
N ASP A 145 7.01 -27.02 37.28
CA ASP A 145 6.90 -27.87 38.49
C ASP A 145 7.49 -29.28 38.28
#